data_AF-A0A7J4QHA2-F1
#
_entry.id   AF-A0A7J4QHA2-F1
#
_cell.length_a   1.000
_cell.length_b   1.000
_cell.length_c   1.000
_cell.angle_alpha   90.00
_cell.angle_beta   90.00
_cell.angle_gamma   90.00
#
_symmetry.space_group_name_H-M   'P 1'
#
loop_
_entity.id
_entity.type
_entity.pdbx_description
1 polymer ?
#
loop_
_entity_poly.entity_id
_entity_poly.type
_entity_poly.pdbx_seq_one_letter_code
_entity_poly.pdbx_strand_id
1 'polypeptide(L)'
;MADLPHNLCFHAIDGSVISSLHHLAESLEWMSDDTYYYHVNEHKNDFANWVEHVHSNAALASDIRRRDSRLGAAVAVYRHLLGCK
;
A
#
# COMPACT_ATOMS: atom_id res chain seq x y z
N MET A 1 -13.55 -6.85 -21.13
CA MET A 1 -13.61 -6.51 -19.71
C MET A 1 -12.58 -7.41 -19.05
N ALA A 2 -11.43 -6.86 -18.63
CA ALA A 2 -10.36 -7.67 -18.09
C ALA A 2 -10.74 -8.07 -16.65
N ASP A 3 -11.04 -9.35 -16.47
CA ASP A 3 -11.17 -10.02 -15.18
C ASP A 3 -9.77 -10.00 -14.53
N LEU A 4 -9.47 -8.92 -13.81
CA LEU A 4 -8.35 -8.91 -12.88
C LEU A 4 -8.73 -9.91 -11.79
N PRO A 5 -7.94 -10.97 -11.56
CA PRO A 5 -8.30 -11.96 -10.56
C PRO A 5 -8.45 -11.24 -9.22
N HIS A 6 -9.64 -11.33 -8.62
CA HIS A 6 -9.97 -10.74 -7.32
C HIS A 6 -8.96 -11.08 -6.21
N ASN A 7 -8.10 -12.08 -6.43
CA ASN A 7 -6.99 -12.49 -5.57
C ASN A 7 -5.82 -11.49 -5.45
N LEU A 8 -5.81 -10.39 -6.20
CA LEU A 8 -4.74 -9.38 -6.11
C LEU A 8 -5.17 -8.12 -5.34
N CYS A 9 -6.46 -7.98 -5.01
CA CYS A 9 -6.96 -6.82 -4.28
C CYS A 9 -6.69 -6.95 -2.78
N PHE A 10 -6.21 -5.87 -2.15
CA PHE A 10 -6.07 -5.77 -0.71
C PHE A 10 -7.33 -5.19 -0.08
N HIS A 11 -7.91 -5.88 0.89
CA HIS A 11 -9.10 -5.44 1.60
C HIS A 11 -8.70 -4.85 2.95
N ALA A 12 -8.86 -3.54 3.11
CA ALA A 12 -8.65 -2.87 4.38
C ALA A 12 -9.82 -3.16 5.35
N ILE A 13 -9.54 -3.08 6.65
CA ILE A 13 -10.54 -3.28 7.72
C ILE A 13 -11.69 -2.27 7.67
N ASP A 14 -11.43 -1.07 7.12
CA ASP A 14 -12.45 -0.03 6.88
C ASP A 14 -13.45 -0.40 5.76
N GLY A 15 -13.19 -1.48 5.02
CA GLY A 15 -13.98 -1.88 3.85
C GLY A 15 -13.44 -1.31 2.53
N SER A 16 -12.35 -0.54 2.58
CA SER A 16 -11.67 -0.03 1.38
C SER A 16 -11.01 -1.19 0.61
N VAL A 17 -11.25 -1.24 -0.70
CA VAL A 17 -10.68 -2.26 -1.59
C VAL A 17 -9.59 -1.63 -2.45
N ILE A 18 -8.36 -2.09 -2.27
CA ILE A 18 -7.18 -1.58 -2.95
C ILE A 18 -6.79 -2.55 -4.05
N SER A 19 -7.04 -2.17 -5.30
CA SER A 19 -6.81 -3.02 -6.48
C SER A 19 -5.52 -2.70 -7.23
N SER A 20 -4.83 -1.62 -6.88
CA SER A 20 -3.64 -1.14 -7.60
C SER A 20 -2.81 -0.19 -6.72
N LEU A 21 -1.53 0.00 -7.06
CA LEU A 21 -0.63 0.93 -6.37
C LEU A 21 -1.15 2.37 -6.32
N HIS A 22 -1.83 2.83 -7.38
CA HIS A 22 -2.48 4.16 -7.36
C HIS A 22 -3.55 4.23 -6.27
N HIS A 23 -4.42 3.22 -6.22
CA HIS A 23 -5.47 3.12 -5.21
C HIS A 23 -4.90 2.94 -3.79
N LEU A 24 -3.71 2.32 -3.67
CA LEU A 24 -2.99 2.23 -2.40
C LEU A 24 -2.55 3.61 -1.94
N ALA A 25 -1.95 4.41 -2.82
CA ALA A 25 -1.51 5.77 -2.50
C ALA A 25 -2.69 6.66 -2.06
N GLU A 26 -3.79 6.61 -2.81
CA GLU A 26 -5.04 7.30 -2.46
C GLU A 26 -5.59 6.78 -1.13
N SER A 27 -5.68 5.46 -0.93
CA SER A 27 -6.18 4.90 0.32
C SER A 27 -5.32 5.29 1.51
N LEU A 28 -3.99 5.33 1.38
CA LEU A 28 -3.09 5.78 2.45
C LEU A 28 -3.25 7.28 2.78
N GLU A 29 -3.60 8.09 1.78
CA GLU A 29 -3.85 9.53 1.93
C GLU A 29 -5.21 9.84 2.56
N TRP A 30 -6.23 9.04 2.25
CA TRP A 30 -7.59 9.25 2.74
C TRP A 30 -7.94 8.44 4.00
N MET A 31 -7.25 7.34 4.27
CA MET A 31 -7.54 6.51 5.44
C MET A 31 -7.15 7.18 6.75
N SER A 32 -7.91 6.84 7.79
CA SER A 32 -7.58 7.20 9.18
C SER A 32 -6.30 6.50 9.65
N ASP A 33 -5.61 7.15 10.58
CA ASP A 33 -4.42 6.61 11.21
C ASP A 33 -4.70 5.33 11.99
N ASP A 34 -5.86 5.19 12.65
CA ASP A 34 -6.30 3.93 13.26
C ASP A 34 -6.28 2.76 12.28
N THR A 35 -6.85 2.95 11.09
CA THR A 35 -6.87 1.93 10.02
C THR A 35 -5.45 1.61 9.56
N TYR A 36 -4.60 2.63 9.42
CA TYR A 36 -3.21 2.44 9.05
C TYR A 36 -2.45 1.61 10.10
N TYR A 37 -2.54 1.99 11.38
CA TYR A 37 -1.85 1.31 12.48
C TYR A 37 -2.35 -0.12 12.74
N TYR A 38 -3.57 -0.44 12.32
CA TYR A 38 -4.08 -1.82 12.33
C TYR A 38 -3.27 -2.73 11.38
N HIS A 39 -2.83 -2.20 10.25
CA HIS A 39 -2.08 -2.91 9.20
C HIS A 39 -0.56 -2.73 9.30
N VAL A 40 -0.12 -1.61 9.89
CA VAL A 40 1.28 -1.26 10.07
C VAL A 40 1.59 -1.10 11.54
N ASN A 41 2.37 -2.03 12.08
CA ASN A 41 2.91 -1.98 13.42
C ASN A 41 4.38 -2.43 13.44
N GLU A 42 4.99 -2.46 14.61
CA GLU A 42 6.41 -2.81 14.78
C GLU A 42 6.78 -4.22 14.27
N HIS A 43 5.79 -5.12 14.14
CA HIS A 43 6.00 -6.51 13.74
C HIS A 43 5.54 -6.81 12.30
N LYS A 44 4.58 -6.04 11.77
CA LYS A 44 4.00 -6.28 10.45
C LYS A 44 3.71 -4.98 9.69
N ASN A 45 3.85 -5.06 8.37
CA ASN A 45 3.38 -4.04 7.45
C ASN A 45 2.66 -4.74 6.30
N ASP A 46 1.34 -4.86 6.45
CA ASP A 46 0.50 -5.60 5.51
C ASP A 46 0.52 -4.95 4.10
N PHE A 47 0.62 -3.61 4.02
CA PHE A 47 0.74 -2.90 2.74
C PHE A 47 2.04 -3.23 2.01
N ALA A 48 3.18 -3.22 2.71
CA ALA A 48 4.45 -3.57 2.10
C ALA A 48 4.50 -5.02 1.64
N ASN A 49 3.94 -5.94 2.44
CA ASN A 49 3.84 -7.35 2.06
C ASN A 49 2.97 -7.52 0.81
N TRP A 50 1.83 -6.82 0.75
CA TRP A 50 0.97 -6.81 -0.44
C TRP A 50 1.73 -6.29 -1.67
N VAL A 51 2.43 -5.16 -1.57
CA VAL A 51 3.24 -4.62 -2.68
C VAL A 51 4.36 -5.59 -3.12
N GLU A 52 5.02 -6.24 -2.16
CA GLU A 52 6.08 -7.21 -2.44
C GLU A 52 5.56 -8.46 -3.14
N HIS A 53 4.45 -9.04 -2.67
CA HIS A 53 3.94 -10.31 -3.17
C HIS A 53 3.02 -10.16 -4.39
N VAL A 54 2.16 -9.13 -4.43
CA VAL A 54 1.17 -8.91 -5.49
C VAL A 54 1.78 -8.15 -6.65
N HIS A 55 2.50 -7.06 -6.37
CA HIS A 55 3.15 -6.26 -7.40
C HIS A 55 4.58 -6.72 -7.71
N SER A 56 5.08 -7.75 -7.03
CA SER A 56 6.46 -8.24 -7.17
C SER A 56 7.50 -7.11 -7.05
N ASN A 57 7.23 -6.12 -6.20
CA ASN A 57 8.01 -4.88 -6.11
C ASN A 57 8.64 -4.70 -4.73
N ALA A 58 9.66 -5.53 -4.46
CA ALA A 58 10.39 -5.52 -3.20
C ALA A 58 11.08 -4.17 -2.91
N ALA A 59 11.48 -3.42 -3.94
CA ALA A 59 12.09 -2.10 -3.77
C ALA A 59 11.10 -1.09 -3.16
N LEU A 60 9.89 -1.02 -3.72
CA LEU A 60 8.83 -0.17 -3.18
C LEU A 60 8.36 -0.66 -1.81
N ALA A 61 8.21 -1.97 -1.63
CA ALA A 61 7.86 -2.56 -0.34
C ALA A 61 8.86 -2.19 0.76
N SER A 62 10.16 -2.25 0.45
CA SER A 62 11.22 -1.84 1.38
C SER A 62 11.18 -0.35 1.70
N ASP A 63 10.87 0.52 0.73
CA ASP A 63 10.68 1.96 1.01
C ASP A 63 9.48 2.19 1.93
N ILE A 64 8.35 1.52 1.66
CA ILE A 64 7.15 1.59 2.51
C ILE A 64 7.44 1.08 3.93
N ARG A 65 8.16 -0.04 4.09
CA ARG A 65 8.55 -0.58 5.43
C ARG A 65 9.39 0.40 6.24
N ARG A 66 10.14 1.29 5.58
CA ARG A 66 10.96 2.31 6.24
C ARG A 66 10.17 3.53 6.70
N ARG A 67 8.91 3.67 6.29
CA ARG A 67 8.05 4.80 6.66
C ARG A 67 7.18 4.41 7.85
N ASP A 68 7.30 5.19 8.91
CA ASP A 68 6.46 5.10 10.13
C ASP A 68 5.08 5.75 9.95
N SER A 69 4.93 6.61 8.94
CA SER A 69 3.75 7.45 8.76
C SER A 69 2.97 7.11 7.49
N ARG A 70 1.63 7.10 7.56
CA ARG A 70 0.74 6.84 6.41
C ARG A 70 1.03 7.73 5.20
N LEU A 71 1.27 9.02 5.44
CA LEU A 71 1.63 10.00 4.42
C LEU A 71 3.00 9.70 3.81
N GLY A 72 3.95 9.26 4.64
CA GLY A 72 5.28 8.83 4.16
C GLY A 72 5.17 7.62 3.22
N ALA A 73 4.34 6.64 3.58
CA ALA A 73 4.04 5.49 2.73
C ALA A 73 3.34 5.92 1.42
N ALA A 74 2.33 6.80 1.49
CA ALA A 74 1.64 7.32 0.30
C ALA A 74 2.61 8.04 -0.65
N VAL A 75 3.47 8.91 -0.12
CA VAL A 75 4.49 9.62 -0.89
C VAL A 75 5.48 8.64 -1.52
N ALA A 76 5.91 7.60 -0.81
CA ALA A 76 6.79 6.58 -1.39
C ALA A 76 6.15 5.90 -2.61
N VAL A 77 4.86 5.56 -2.52
CA VAL A 77 4.10 4.97 -3.63
C VAL A 77 3.96 5.97 -4.78
N TYR A 78 3.56 7.22 -4.52
CA TYR A 78 3.45 8.25 -5.56
C TYR A 78 4.79 8.51 -6.26
N ARG A 79 5.89 8.61 -5.51
CA ARG A 79 7.23 8.80 -6.09
C ARG A 79 7.58 7.67 -7.05
N HIS A 80 7.23 6.43 -6.68
CA HIS A 80 7.46 5.27 -7.52
C HIS A 80 6.60 5.31 -8.79
N LEU A 81 5.32 5.68 -8.67
CA LEU A 81 4.39 5.81 -9.80
C LEU A 81 4.79 6.93 -10.77
N LEU A 82 5.29 8.05 -10.25
CA LEU A 82 5.72 9.22 -11.02
C LEU A 82 7.12 9.06 -11.65
N GLY A 83 7.80 7.94 -11.41
CA GLY A 83 9.10 7.63 -12.03
C GLY A 83 10.27 8.53 -11.58
N CYS A 84 10.12 9.25 -10.46
CA CYS A 84 11.14 10.14 -9.93
C CYS A 84 12.18 9.31 -9.12
N LYS A 85 13.11 8.66 -9.84
CA LYS A 85 14.26 7.94 -9.28
C LYS A 85 15.32 8.90 -8.73
#